data_AF-A0A0D8FTC8-F1
#
_entry.id   AF-A0A0D8FTC8-F1
#
_cell.length_a   1.000
_cell.length_b   1.000
_cell.length_c   1.000
_cell.angle_alpha   90.00
_cell.angle_beta   90.00
_cell.angle_gamma   90.00
#
_symmetry.space_group_name_H-M   'P 1'
#
loop_
_entity.id
_entity.type
_entity.pdbx_description
1 polymer ?
#
loop_
_entity_poly.entity_id
_entity_poly.type
_entity_poly.pdbx_seq_one_letter_code
_entity_poly.pdbx_strand_id
1 'polypeptide(L)'
;MEKTAESMNLPSRSSASTVVTANELAPRELASSRNRRSGYDDPKSMTSAGSFTGAVQALSKALGDPTRREIYLYVREHGSVTAQEIGRQFQLHPNVARHHLDRLAASGYVEASLDRSNPSQVGRPSKHYRSSGVPLLVDGIGEQATLLGRLLARALEMLDHETAAQLAYEVGLDYGHEIGRQMNGQEATKSIAASLKLVADALTRSGFSSSEDSRNKALSLKNMSCPFGALVADHPVLCVTESGIIEGLLESLAVNGDLARAEPVRGGIKGCEVRIHSATETVVKLRPRSPLPLE
;
A
#
# COMPACT_ATOMS: atom_id res chain seq x y z
N MET A 1 16.38 -61.71 -59.30
CA MET A 1 14.93 -61.44 -59.29
C MET A 1 14.79 -59.95 -59.04
N GLU A 2 14.98 -59.13 -60.07
CA GLU A 2 13.92 -58.51 -60.89
C GLU A 2 13.06 -57.53 -60.07
N LYS A 3 13.25 -56.21 -60.25
CA LYS A 3 12.43 -55.29 -61.08
C LYS A 3 10.97 -55.29 -60.59
N THR A 4 10.38 -54.19 -60.12
CA THR A 4 10.10 -52.97 -60.88
C THR A 4 9.78 -51.76 -59.98
N ALA A 5 10.14 -50.58 -60.48
CA ALA A 5 9.62 -49.28 -60.06
C ALA A 5 8.30 -49.00 -60.78
N GLU A 6 7.39 -48.26 -60.14
CA GLU A 6 6.47 -47.38 -60.89
C GLU A 6 6.18 -46.09 -60.09
N SER A 7 6.44 -45.00 -60.79
CA SER A 7 6.30 -43.60 -60.44
C SER A 7 5.08 -43.07 -61.19
N MET A 8 4.31 -42.16 -60.61
CA MET A 8 3.45 -41.17 -61.30
C MET A 8 2.68 -40.38 -60.22
N ASN A 9 2.37 -39.09 -60.30
CA ASN A 9 2.83 -37.91 -61.02
C ASN A 9 2.05 -36.71 -60.39
N LEU A 10 2.65 -35.53 -60.29
CA LEU A 10 1.97 -34.26 -59.91
C LEU A 10 1.07 -33.76 -61.07
N PRO A 11 0.05 -32.90 -60.84
CA PRO A 11 0.22 -31.42 -60.90
C PRO A 11 -0.68 -30.64 -59.89
N SER A 12 -0.23 -29.57 -59.21
CA SER A 12 -0.02 -28.16 -59.62
C SER A 12 -1.28 -27.23 -59.60
N ARG A 13 -1.15 -26.12 -58.83
CA ARG A 13 -1.86 -24.80 -58.92
C ARG A 13 -3.37 -24.83 -58.56
N SER A 14 -4.01 -23.84 -57.93
CA SER A 14 -3.96 -22.37 -58.03
C SER A 14 -4.84 -21.78 -56.88
N SER A 15 -4.36 -20.85 -56.06
CA SER A 15 -4.62 -19.39 -56.10
C SER A 15 -6.08 -18.92 -55.93
N ALA A 16 -6.39 -18.32 -54.77
CA ALA A 16 -7.32 -17.19 -54.54
C ALA A 16 -7.27 -16.86 -53.03
N SER A 17 -6.47 -15.92 -52.52
CA SER A 17 -6.59 -14.45 -52.66
C SER A 17 -8.03 -13.96 -52.47
N THR A 18 -8.38 -13.59 -51.24
CA THR A 18 -9.46 -12.63 -50.97
C THR A 18 -8.82 -11.43 -50.31
N VAL A 19 -8.65 -10.40 -51.14
CA VAL A 19 -8.41 -9.02 -50.74
C VAL A 19 -9.76 -8.46 -50.29
N VAL A 20 -9.83 -7.87 -49.10
CA VAL A 20 -10.78 -6.78 -48.84
C VAL A 20 -9.99 -5.59 -48.33
N THR A 21 -10.12 -4.53 -49.12
CA THR A 21 -9.42 -3.26 -49.11
C THR A 21 -9.81 -2.35 -47.95
N ALA A 22 -8.86 -1.48 -47.59
CA ALA A 22 -9.09 -0.26 -46.84
C ALA A 22 -10.29 0.53 -47.38
N ASN A 23 -11.09 1.10 -46.48
CA ASN A 23 -11.95 2.21 -46.82
C ASN A 23 -11.58 3.40 -45.92
N GLU A 24 -11.10 4.44 -46.59
CA GLU A 24 -10.81 5.76 -46.07
C GLU A 24 -12.10 6.45 -45.64
N LEU A 25 -12.07 7.13 -44.49
CA LEU A 25 -12.94 8.26 -44.19
C LEU A 25 -12.18 9.21 -43.26
N ALA A 26 -11.62 10.26 -43.84
CA ALA A 26 -11.28 11.52 -43.18
C ALA A 26 -12.31 12.59 -43.60
N PRO A 27 -12.25 13.82 -43.08
CA PRO A 27 -12.41 14.25 -41.70
C PRO A 27 -13.71 15.08 -41.54
N ARG A 28 -14.24 15.25 -40.32
CA ARG A 28 -15.22 16.31 -40.04
C ARG A 28 -14.76 17.17 -38.86
N GLU A 29 -14.51 18.43 -39.19
CA GLU A 29 -14.16 19.52 -38.28
C GLU A 29 -15.29 19.91 -37.32
N LEU A 30 -14.84 20.65 -36.30
CA LEU A 30 -15.50 21.14 -35.10
C LEU A 30 -16.84 21.86 -35.32
N ALA A 31 -17.76 21.62 -34.38
CA ALA A 31 -18.63 22.68 -33.87
C ALA A 31 -18.96 22.45 -32.39
N SER A 32 -18.48 23.40 -31.59
CA SER A 32 -18.90 23.79 -30.24
C SER A 32 -20.39 23.57 -29.92
N SER A 33 -20.71 22.97 -28.76
CA SER A 33 -21.80 23.42 -27.89
C SER A 33 -21.97 22.57 -26.61
N ARG A 34 -21.64 23.18 -25.48
CA ARG A 34 -22.38 23.21 -24.20
C ARG A 34 -22.58 21.91 -23.39
N ASN A 35 -21.74 21.82 -22.36
CA ASN A 35 -22.12 21.76 -20.94
C ASN A 35 -23.33 20.86 -20.60
N ARG A 36 -23.07 19.58 -20.33
CA ARG A 36 -23.92 18.75 -19.45
C ARG A 36 -23.14 18.44 -18.19
N ARG A 37 -23.39 19.21 -17.14
CA ARG A 37 -23.10 18.81 -15.76
C ARG A 37 -23.94 17.57 -15.48
N SER A 38 -23.35 16.39 -15.61
CA SER A 38 -23.89 15.17 -15.02
C SER A 38 -23.67 15.28 -13.51
N GLY A 39 -24.76 15.43 -12.76
CA GLY A 39 -24.75 15.36 -11.32
C GLY A 39 -24.19 14.01 -10.89
N TYR A 40 -22.99 14.03 -10.33
CA TYR A 40 -22.54 12.98 -9.45
C TYR A 40 -23.13 13.33 -8.08
N ASP A 41 -24.22 12.67 -7.71
CA ASP A 41 -24.76 12.78 -6.36
C ASP A 41 -23.68 12.32 -5.38
N ASP A 42 -23.28 13.24 -4.51
CA ASP A 42 -22.24 13.08 -3.51
C ASP A 42 -22.67 12.00 -2.47
N PRO A 43 -21.96 10.86 -2.33
CA PRO A 43 -22.36 9.82 -1.38
C PRO A 43 -22.03 10.17 0.08
N LYS A 44 -21.68 11.42 0.39
CA LYS A 44 -21.53 11.90 1.78
C LYS A 44 -22.86 12.40 2.32
N SER A 45 -23.68 11.50 2.85
CA SER A 45 -24.83 11.92 3.64
C SER A 45 -25.22 10.87 4.70
N MET A 46 -24.79 11.16 5.93
CA MET A 46 -25.45 10.82 7.20
C MET A 46 -25.18 9.49 7.95
N THR A 47 -24.30 8.59 7.51
CA THR A 47 -23.94 7.37 8.29
C THR A 47 -22.46 7.23 8.68
N SER A 48 -21.52 7.90 8.01
CA SER A 48 -20.07 7.67 8.27
C SER A 48 -19.51 8.46 9.45
N ALA A 49 -19.93 9.72 9.64
CA ALA A 49 -19.39 10.57 10.72
C ALA A 49 -19.85 10.10 12.11
N GLY A 50 -21.12 9.71 12.27
CA GLY A 50 -21.65 9.15 13.52
C GLY A 50 -21.05 7.79 13.84
N SER A 51 -20.83 6.94 12.82
CA SER A 51 -20.13 5.66 12.97
C SER A 51 -18.66 5.87 13.36
N PHE A 52 -17.97 6.82 12.73
CA PHE A 52 -16.57 7.13 13.04
C PHE A 52 -16.39 7.71 14.44
N THR A 53 -17.19 8.72 14.83
CA THR A 53 -17.14 9.28 16.19
C THR A 53 -17.47 8.21 17.24
N GLY A 54 -18.47 7.36 16.98
CA GLY A 54 -18.80 6.23 17.85
C GLY A 54 -17.65 5.23 17.96
N ALA A 55 -16.98 4.89 16.86
CA ALA A 55 -15.83 4.00 16.84
C ALA A 55 -14.63 4.59 17.61
N VAL A 56 -14.32 5.88 17.41
CA VAL A 56 -13.24 6.58 18.13
C VAL A 56 -13.52 6.65 19.63
N GLN A 57 -14.77 6.91 20.03
CA GLN A 57 -15.18 6.89 21.44
C GLN A 57 -15.08 5.49 22.05
N ALA A 58 -15.52 4.45 21.33
CA ALA A 58 -15.41 3.06 21.76
C ALA A 58 -13.93 2.64 21.93
N LEU A 59 -13.08 2.99 20.97
CA LEU A 59 -11.63 2.72 21.01
C LEU A 59 -10.97 3.46 22.17
N SER A 60 -11.22 4.76 22.32
CA SER A 60 -10.68 5.57 23.43
C SER A 60 -11.13 5.04 24.79
N LYS A 61 -12.40 4.62 24.92
CA LYS A 61 -12.92 4.02 26.15
C LYS A 61 -12.26 2.68 26.45
N ALA A 62 -12.00 1.86 25.44
CA ALA A 62 -11.42 0.53 25.62
C ALA A 62 -9.90 0.53 25.78
N LEU A 63 -9.17 1.39 25.07
CA LEU A 63 -7.71 1.35 24.95
C LEU A 63 -7.02 2.69 25.25
N GLY A 64 -7.75 3.74 25.62
CA GLY A 64 -7.18 5.05 25.97
C GLY A 64 -6.47 5.10 27.34
N ASP A 65 -6.66 4.08 28.18
CA ASP A 65 -5.88 3.90 29.41
C ASP A 65 -4.59 3.14 29.09
N PRO A 66 -3.40 3.67 29.44
CA PRO A 66 -2.12 3.07 29.06
C PRO A 66 -1.97 1.66 29.66
N THR A 67 -2.34 1.46 30.93
CA THR A 67 -2.25 0.15 31.59
C THR A 67 -3.15 -0.88 30.93
N ARG A 68 -4.40 -0.54 30.62
CA ARG A 68 -5.34 -1.44 29.93
C ARG A 68 -4.86 -1.80 28.52
N ARG A 69 -4.24 -0.84 27.81
CA ARG A 69 -3.65 -1.08 26.49
C ARG A 69 -2.49 -2.08 26.57
N GLU A 70 -1.56 -1.91 27.50
CA GLU A 70 -0.44 -2.84 27.68
C GLU A 70 -0.92 -4.25 28.08
N ILE A 71 -1.94 -4.34 28.94
CA ILE A 71 -2.58 -5.62 29.29
C ILE A 71 -3.17 -6.31 28.06
N TYR A 72 -3.87 -5.57 27.19
CA TYR A 72 -4.42 -6.12 25.95
C TYR A 72 -3.32 -6.66 25.02
N LEU A 73 -2.23 -5.91 24.83
CA LEU A 73 -1.09 -6.35 24.01
C LEU A 73 -0.46 -7.63 24.57
N TYR A 74 -0.28 -7.70 25.89
CA TYR A 74 0.24 -8.90 26.54
C TYR A 74 -0.66 -10.12 26.33
N VAL A 75 -1.98 -9.97 26.51
CA VAL A 75 -2.97 -11.04 26.27
C VAL A 75 -2.93 -11.50 24.81
N ARG A 76 -2.77 -10.57 23.85
CA ARG A 76 -2.69 -10.89 22.42
C ARG A 76 -1.45 -11.74 22.09
N GLU A 77 -0.32 -11.46 22.73
CA GLU A 77 0.93 -12.18 22.51
C GLU A 77 1.00 -13.53 23.24
N HIS A 78 0.47 -13.61 24.47
CA HIS A 78 0.64 -14.77 25.35
C HIS A 78 -0.57 -15.72 25.38
N GLY A 79 -1.67 -15.36 24.71
CA GLY A 79 -2.87 -16.19 24.62
C GLY A 79 -3.77 -16.10 25.85
N SER A 80 -4.12 -17.25 26.43
CA SER A 80 -5.07 -17.32 27.55
C SER A 80 -4.37 -17.00 28.88
N VAL A 81 -4.84 -15.98 29.60
CA VAL A 81 -4.26 -15.49 30.85
C VAL A 81 -5.31 -15.32 31.94
N THR A 82 -4.87 -15.25 33.19
CA THR A 82 -5.70 -14.99 34.37
C THR A 82 -5.44 -13.59 34.94
N ALA A 83 -6.40 -13.07 35.71
CA ALA A 83 -6.21 -11.79 36.43
C ALA A 83 -5.04 -11.83 37.43
N GLN A 84 -4.67 -13.02 37.94
CA GLN A 84 -3.55 -13.18 38.86
C GLN A 84 -2.21 -13.06 38.13
N GLU A 85 -2.09 -13.67 36.95
CA GLU A 85 -0.89 -13.55 36.10
C GLU A 85 -0.68 -12.10 35.65
N ILE A 86 -1.74 -11.43 35.21
CA ILE A 86 -1.69 -10.00 34.87
C ILE A 86 -1.33 -9.15 36.08
N GLY A 87 -1.90 -9.44 37.25
CA GLY A 87 -1.54 -8.75 38.49
C GLY A 87 -0.05 -8.85 38.80
N ARG A 88 0.54 -10.04 38.64
CA ARG A 88 1.98 -10.26 38.84
C ARG A 88 2.82 -9.54 37.78
N GLN A 89 2.45 -9.67 36.50
CA GLN A 89 3.22 -9.12 35.38
C GLN A 89 3.28 -7.59 35.40
N PHE A 90 2.15 -6.94 35.69
CA PHE A 90 2.01 -5.49 35.67
C PHE A 90 2.12 -4.85 37.05
N GLN A 91 2.47 -5.64 38.08
CA GLN A 91 2.57 -5.19 39.48
C GLN A 91 1.27 -4.51 39.97
N LEU A 92 0.13 -5.08 39.56
CA LEU A 92 -1.21 -4.61 39.92
C LEU A 92 -1.85 -5.54 40.94
N HIS A 93 -2.71 -4.99 41.80
CA HIS A 93 -3.57 -5.82 42.62
C HIS A 93 -4.49 -6.69 41.73
N PRO A 94 -4.73 -7.98 42.03
CA PRO A 94 -5.55 -8.86 41.18
C PRO A 94 -6.96 -8.33 40.88
N ASN A 95 -7.55 -7.56 41.80
CA ASN A 95 -8.85 -6.91 41.56
C ASN A 95 -8.78 -5.79 40.52
N VAL A 96 -7.67 -5.03 40.48
CA VAL A 96 -7.45 -3.98 39.49
C VAL A 96 -7.22 -4.61 38.12
N ALA A 97 -6.35 -5.63 38.04
CA ALA A 97 -6.13 -6.41 36.82
C ALA A 97 -7.45 -6.97 36.26
N ARG A 98 -8.29 -7.54 37.13
CA ARG A 98 -9.63 -8.02 36.75
C ARG A 98 -10.51 -6.90 36.20
N HIS A 99 -10.48 -5.71 36.80
CA HIS A 99 -11.26 -4.57 36.29
C HIS A 99 -10.85 -4.19 34.86
N HIS A 100 -9.54 -4.14 34.55
CA HIS A 100 -9.06 -3.86 33.20
C HIS A 100 -9.49 -4.95 32.21
N LEU A 101 -9.37 -6.23 32.59
CA LEU A 101 -9.75 -7.37 31.77
C LEU A 101 -11.27 -7.41 31.51
N ASP A 102 -12.10 -7.14 32.52
CA ASP A 102 -13.56 -7.08 32.38
C ASP A 102 -13.99 -5.90 31.48
N ARG A 103 -13.27 -4.76 31.53
CA ARG A 103 -13.49 -3.63 30.62
C ARG A 103 -13.14 -3.97 29.16
N LEU A 104 -12.03 -4.68 28.94
CA LEU A 104 -11.64 -5.19 27.63
C LEU A 104 -12.67 -6.20 27.11
N ALA A 105 -13.18 -7.07 27.98
CA ALA A 105 -14.19 -8.05 27.63
C ALA A 105 -15.55 -7.41 27.29
N ALA A 106 -15.99 -6.43 28.08
CA ALA A 106 -17.21 -5.68 27.79
C ALA A 106 -17.13 -4.89 26.46
N SER A 107 -15.91 -4.60 26.00
CA SER A 107 -15.67 -3.88 24.74
C SER A 107 -15.34 -4.85 23.59
N GLY A 108 -15.38 -6.15 23.81
CA GLY A 108 -15.18 -7.18 22.78
C GLY A 108 -13.73 -7.41 22.34
N TYR A 109 -12.72 -6.90 23.06
CA TYR A 109 -11.29 -7.12 22.74
C TYR A 109 -10.71 -8.40 23.37
N VAL A 110 -11.39 -8.90 24.40
CA VAL A 110 -10.99 -10.10 25.14
C VAL A 110 -12.23 -10.94 25.39
N GLU A 111 -12.11 -12.24 25.29
CA GLU A 111 -13.13 -13.21 25.69
C GLU A 111 -12.79 -13.77 27.06
N ALA A 112 -13.78 -13.78 27.95
CA ALA A 112 -13.65 -14.40 29.26
C ALA A 112 -14.29 -15.80 29.24
N SER A 113 -13.50 -16.83 29.52
CA SER A 113 -13.97 -18.20 29.71
C SER A 113 -13.79 -18.63 31.17
N LEU A 114 -14.65 -19.52 31.64
CA LEU A 114 -14.45 -20.20 32.91
C LEU A 114 -13.74 -21.50 32.62
N ASP A 115 -12.62 -21.74 33.28
CA ASP A 115 -12.02 -23.06 33.23
C ASP A 115 -12.91 -24.03 34.03
N ARG A 116 -13.50 -25.00 33.32
CA ARG A 116 -14.32 -26.09 33.88
C ARG A 116 -13.63 -27.44 33.72
N SER A 117 -12.38 -27.46 33.26
CA SER A 117 -11.69 -28.70 32.86
C SER A 117 -11.26 -29.59 34.03
N ASN A 118 -11.32 -29.11 35.27
CA ASN A 118 -11.09 -29.92 36.47
C ASN A 118 -12.29 -29.87 37.45
N PRO A 119 -13.22 -30.84 37.38
CA PRO A 119 -14.29 -30.99 38.38
C PRO A 119 -13.78 -31.35 39.78
N SER A 120 -12.48 -31.64 39.93
CA SER A 120 -11.78 -31.97 41.19
C SER A 120 -11.07 -30.78 41.85
N GLN A 121 -11.08 -29.58 41.25
CA GLN A 121 -10.44 -28.41 41.84
C GLN A 121 -11.36 -27.80 42.93
N VAL A 122 -10.96 -27.92 44.20
CA VAL A 122 -11.65 -27.30 45.32
C VAL A 122 -11.40 -25.79 45.29
N GLY A 123 -12.39 -25.02 44.82
CA GLY A 123 -12.33 -23.55 44.75
C GLY A 123 -13.29 -22.98 43.71
N ARG A 124 -13.45 -21.65 43.67
CA ARG A 124 -14.20 -20.96 42.62
C ARG A 124 -13.37 -21.02 41.32
N PRO A 125 -13.93 -21.51 40.19
CA PRO A 125 -13.19 -21.63 38.94
C PRO A 125 -12.58 -20.28 38.51
N SER A 126 -11.32 -20.30 38.06
CA SER A 126 -10.63 -19.11 37.56
C SER A 126 -11.22 -18.67 36.23
N LYS A 127 -11.45 -17.36 36.10
CA LYS A 127 -11.72 -16.74 34.80
C LYS A 127 -10.42 -16.65 34.02
N HIS A 128 -10.42 -17.20 32.83
CA HIS A 128 -9.38 -17.03 31.83
C HIS A 128 -9.83 -16.01 30.81
N TYR A 129 -8.88 -15.25 30.30
CA TYR A 129 -9.07 -14.15 29.39
C TYR A 129 -8.17 -14.38 28.18
N ARG A 130 -8.75 -14.35 26.98
CA ARG A 130 -8.02 -14.52 25.72
C ARG A 130 -8.39 -13.39 24.77
N SER A 131 -7.47 -12.93 23.92
CA SER A 131 -7.82 -11.97 22.87
C SER A 131 -8.93 -12.53 21.98
N SER A 132 -9.97 -11.73 21.72
CA SER A 132 -11.20 -12.14 21.03
C SER A 132 -11.05 -12.39 19.53
N GLY A 133 -9.85 -12.21 18.97
CA GLY A 133 -9.63 -12.32 17.53
C GLY A 133 -10.40 -11.29 16.69
N VAL A 134 -11.20 -10.42 17.31
CA VAL A 134 -11.85 -9.28 16.66
C VAL A 134 -10.72 -8.38 16.15
N PRO A 135 -10.57 -8.24 14.83
CA PRO A 135 -9.58 -7.32 14.27
C PRO A 135 -9.90 -5.94 14.82
N LEU A 136 -8.89 -5.21 15.31
CA LEU A 136 -9.09 -3.78 15.55
C LEU A 136 -9.63 -3.16 14.25
N LEU A 137 -10.44 -2.11 14.34
CA LEU A 137 -10.89 -1.38 13.15
C LEU A 137 -9.70 -1.04 12.22
N VAL A 138 -8.54 -0.78 12.84
CA VAL A 138 -7.25 -0.53 12.18
C VAL A 138 -6.70 -1.77 11.47
N ASP A 139 -6.82 -2.97 12.06
CA ASP A 139 -6.38 -4.23 11.45
C ASP A 139 -7.22 -4.54 10.19
N GLY A 140 -8.55 -4.35 10.26
CA GLY A 140 -9.45 -4.60 9.12
C GLY A 140 -9.23 -3.64 7.93
N ILE A 141 -8.88 -2.37 8.19
CA ILE A 141 -8.53 -1.41 7.13
C ILE A 141 -7.22 -1.81 6.44
N GLY A 142 -6.21 -2.24 7.21
CA GLY A 142 -4.93 -2.70 6.66
C GLY A 142 -5.07 -3.93 5.78
N GLU A 143 -5.87 -4.92 6.20
CA GLU A 143 -6.14 -6.12 5.42
C GLU A 143 -6.88 -5.83 4.11
N GLN A 144 -7.90 -4.96 4.15
CA GLN A 144 -8.65 -4.55 2.95
C GLN A 144 -7.77 -3.78 1.97
N ALA A 145 -6.94 -2.85 2.45
CA ALA A 145 -6.00 -2.12 1.61
C ALA A 145 -4.95 -3.07 0.98
N THR A 146 -4.48 -4.06 1.74
CA THR A 146 -3.56 -5.09 1.24
C THR A 146 -4.22 -5.95 0.16
N LEU A 147 -5.47 -6.37 0.37
CA LEU A 147 -6.24 -7.12 -0.63
C LEU A 147 -6.42 -6.30 -1.90
N LEU A 148 -6.86 -5.04 -1.80
CA LEU A 148 -7.02 -4.15 -2.95
C LEU A 148 -5.69 -3.96 -3.69
N GLY A 149 -4.60 -3.69 -2.97
CA GLY A 149 -3.26 -3.57 -3.53
C GLY A 149 -2.84 -4.82 -4.30
N ARG A 150 -3.10 -6.01 -3.75
CA ARG A 150 -2.82 -7.29 -4.44
C ARG A 150 -3.65 -7.46 -5.71
N LEU A 151 -4.94 -7.14 -5.67
CA LEU A 151 -5.83 -7.26 -6.83
C LEU A 151 -5.40 -6.30 -7.96
N LEU A 152 -5.04 -5.06 -7.61
CA LEU A 152 -4.53 -4.07 -8.57
C LEU A 152 -3.17 -4.47 -9.14
N ALA A 153 -2.25 -4.95 -8.30
CA ALA A 153 -0.96 -5.46 -8.74
C ALA A 153 -1.13 -6.64 -9.72
N ARG A 154 -2.05 -7.56 -9.41
CA ARG A 154 -2.37 -8.68 -10.30
C ARG A 154 -2.99 -8.22 -11.63
N ALA A 155 -3.77 -7.14 -11.62
CA ALA A 155 -4.28 -6.54 -12.86
C ALA A 155 -3.15 -5.94 -13.71
N LEU A 156 -2.16 -5.27 -13.10
CA LEU A 156 -0.97 -4.77 -13.80
C LEU A 156 -0.16 -5.90 -14.44
N GLU A 157 -0.07 -7.07 -13.80
CA GLU A 157 0.62 -8.25 -14.35
C GLU A 157 -0.08 -8.87 -15.57
N MET A 158 -1.32 -8.49 -15.87
CA MET A 158 -2.01 -8.90 -17.10
C MET A 158 -1.52 -8.10 -18.32
N LEU A 159 -0.83 -6.99 -18.09
CA LEU A 159 -0.18 -6.19 -19.12
C LEU A 159 1.24 -6.70 -19.36
N ASP A 160 1.84 -6.34 -20.50
CA ASP A 160 3.27 -6.53 -20.67
C ASP A 160 4.06 -5.62 -19.70
N HIS A 161 5.30 -6.01 -19.42
CA HIS A 161 6.12 -5.37 -18.40
C HIS A 161 6.36 -3.87 -18.66
N GLU A 162 6.55 -3.47 -19.92
CA GLU A 162 6.83 -2.08 -20.27
C GLU A 162 5.58 -1.21 -20.09
N THR A 163 4.44 -1.69 -20.59
CA THR A 163 3.15 -1.01 -20.40
C THR A 163 2.76 -0.92 -18.92
N ALA A 164 2.96 -1.99 -18.15
CA ALA A 164 2.67 -1.99 -16.71
C ALA A 164 3.53 -0.96 -15.96
N ALA A 165 4.83 -0.91 -16.26
CA ALA A 165 5.75 0.04 -15.63
C ALA A 165 5.43 1.48 -16.02
N GLN A 166 5.12 1.74 -17.30
CA GLN A 166 4.75 3.07 -17.77
C GLN A 166 3.46 3.56 -17.11
N LEU A 167 2.42 2.72 -17.08
CA LEU A 167 1.16 3.06 -16.42
C LEU A 167 1.36 3.32 -14.91
N ALA A 168 2.13 2.45 -14.24
CA ALA A 168 2.43 2.61 -12.82
C ALA A 168 3.18 3.93 -12.53
N TYR A 169 4.12 4.29 -13.41
CA TYR A 169 4.86 5.55 -13.35
C TYR A 169 3.94 6.76 -13.55
N GLU A 170 3.14 6.78 -14.62
CA GLU A 170 2.25 7.89 -14.97
C GLU A 170 1.21 8.15 -13.87
N VAL A 171 0.59 7.09 -13.34
CA VAL A 171 -0.35 7.21 -12.22
C VAL A 171 0.34 7.79 -10.98
N GLY A 172 1.58 7.36 -10.71
CA GLY A 172 2.37 7.91 -9.62
C GLY A 172 2.70 9.39 -9.83
N LEU A 173 3.12 9.76 -11.03
CA LEU A 173 3.48 11.13 -11.42
C LEU A 173 2.30 12.08 -11.27
N ASP A 174 1.14 11.71 -11.81
CA ASP A 174 -0.10 12.47 -11.70
C ASP A 174 -0.51 12.70 -10.24
N TYR A 175 -0.40 11.66 -9.41
CA TYR A 175 -0.71 11.75 -7.99
C TYR A 175 0.31 12.64 -7.24
N GLY A 176 1.60 12.53 -7.57
CA GLY A 176 2.65 13.41 -7.04
C GLY A 176 2.36 14.88 -7.34
N HIS A 177 1.95 15.20 -8.56
CA HIS A 177 1.51 16.55 -8.94
C HIS A 177 0.26 17.01 -8.20
N GLU A 178 -0.70 16.12 -7.96
CA GLU A 178 -1.89 16.43 -7.17
C GLU A 178 -1.51 16.86 -5.75
N ILE A 179 -0.66 16.08 -5.06
CA ILE A 179 -0.19 16.42 -3.71
C ILE A 179 0.62 17.73 -3.76
N GLY A 180 1.52 17.87 -4.72
CA GLY A 180 2.36 19.06 -4.88
C GLY A 180 1.53 20.33 -5.05
N ARG A 181 0.47 20.30 -5.86
CA ARG A 181 -0.45 21.44 -6.03
C ARG A 181 -1.16 21.84 -4.74
N GLN A 182 -1.46 20.89 -3.85
CA GLN A 182 -2.05 21.18 -2.54
C GLN A 182 -1.03 21.82 -1.57
N MET A 183 0.27 21.69 -1.85
CA MET A 183 1.35 22.28 -1.06
C MET A 183 1.73 23.71 -1.48
N ASN A 184 1.14 24.26 -2.55
CA ASN A 184 1.45 25.57 -3.17
C ASN A 184 1.38 26.82 -2.27
N GLY A 185 1.10 26.68 -0.98
CA GLY A 185 1.31 27.74 0.04
C GLY A 185 2.73 27.76 0.63
N GLN A 186 3.59 26.80 0.28
CA GLN A 186 4.99 26.74 0.67
C GLN A 186 5.86 27.40 -0.40
N GLU A 187 6.83 28.20 0.01
CA GLU A 187 7.74 28.89 -0.92
C GLU A 187 8.53 27.85 -1.74
N ALA A 188 8.46 27.95 -3.07
CA ALA A 188 9.15 27.04 -3.96
C ALA A 188 10.65 27.01 -3.63
N THR A 189 11.24 25.82 -3.56
CA THR A 189 12.60 25.68 -3.03
C THR A 189 13.65 25.87 -4.13
N LYS A 190 14.81 26.41 -3.75
CA LYS A 190 15.88 26.76 -4.70
C LYS A 190 16.69 25.57 -5.22
N SER A 191 16.49 24.35 -4.71
CA SER A 191 17.22 23.15 -5.15
C SER A 191 16.48 21.85 -4.82
N ILE A 192 16.78 20.77 -5.55
CA ILE A 192 16.27 19.42 -5.27
C ILE A 192 16.56 19.01 -3.83
N ALA A 193 17.79 19.26 -3.34
CA ALA A 193 18.17 18.95 -1.96
C ALA A 193 17.27 19.64 -0.92
N ALA A 194 16.91 20.91 -1.15
CA ALA A 194 16.01 21.63 -0.26
C ALA A 194 14.55 21.13 -0.34
N SER A 195 14.15 20.55 -1.49
CA SER A 195 12.83 19.94 -1.66
C SER A 195 12.68 18.60 -0.95
N LEU A 196 13.76 17.83 -0.76
CA LEU A 196 13.66 16.44 -0.27
C LEU A 196 12.95 16.34 1.09
N LYS A 197 13.16 17.31 1.98
CA LYS A 197 12.44 17.35 3.26
C LYS A 197 10.92 17.45 3.07
N LEU A 198 10.50 18.35 2.18
CA LEU A 198 9.08 18.57 1.88
C LEU A 198 8.46 17.35 1.21
N VAL A 199 9.21 16.68 0.34
CA VAL A 199 8.82 15.42 -0.29
C VAL A 199 8.67 14.31 0.77
N ALA A 200 9.65 14.15 1.66
CA ALA A 200 9.60 13.16 2.75
C ALA A 200 8.40 13.39 3.68
N ASP A 201 8.14 14.66 4.04
CA ASP A 201 6.99 15.04 4.85
C ASP A 201 5.66 14.77 4.12
N ALA A 202 5.59 15.04 2.82
CA ALA A 202 4.41 14.78 2.00
C ALA A 202 4.12 13.27 1.89
N LEU A 203 5.15 12.48 1.59
CA LEU A 203 5.08 11.02 1.56
C LEU A 203 4.64 10.44 2.92
N THR A 204 5.17 10.98 4.02
CA THR A 204 4.76 10.57 5.38
C THR A 204 3.29 10.83 5.65
N ARG A 205 2.75 11.98 5.20
CA ARG A 205 1.30 12.24 5.28
C ARG A 205 0.47 11.30 4.40
N SER A 206 1.03 10.84 3.29
CA SER A 206 0.42 9.85 2.40
C SER A 206 0.62 8.39 2.85
N GLY A 207 1.25 8.16 4.00
CA GLY A 207 1.42 6.82 4.60
C GLY A 207 2.76 6.13 4.29
N PHE A 208 3.69 6.79 3.60
CA PHE A 208 5.05 6.32 3.37
C PHE A 208 5.94 6.90 4.46
N SER A 209 6.40 6.09 5.42
CA SER A 209 7.23 6.58 6.54
C SER A 209 8.64 7.00 6.07
N SER A 210 8.71 8.14 5.38
CA SER A 210 9.84 8.58 4.59
C SER A 210 10.67 9.65 5.31
N SER A 211 11.98 9.57 5.17
CA SER A 211 12.93 10.58 5.66
C SER A 211 14.12 10.70 4.72
N GLU A 212 14.83 11.82 4.77
CA GLU A 212 16.06 12.03 4.01
C GLU A 212 17.20 11.17 4.57
N ASP A 213 18.02 10.56 3.70
CA ASP A 213 19.22 9.87 4.16
C ASP A 213 20.39 10.85 4.36
N SER A 214 20.48 11.43 5.55
CA SER A 214 21.55 12.37 5.92
C SER A 214 22.96 11.75 5.99
N ARG A 215 23.08 10.42 5.90
CA ARG A 215 24.36 9.70 6.01
C ARG A 215 25.12 9.61 4.69
N ASN A 216 24.43 9.71 3.56
CA ASN A 216 25.03 9.66 2.24
C ASN A 216 25.09 11.05 1.62
N LYS A 217 26.19 11.38 0.93
CA LYS A 217 26.28 12.59 0.10
C LYS A 217 25.36 12.53 -1.15
N ALA A 218 24.69 11.41 -1.38
CA ALA A 218 23.74 11.22 -2.47
C ALA A 218 22.34 11.66 -2.04
N LEU A 219 21.65 12.40 -2.91
CA LEU A 219 20.24 12.75 -2.74
C LEU A 219 19.42 11.46 -2.67
N SER A 220 18.89 11.11 -1.50
CA SER A 220 18.15 9.86 -1.32
C SER A 220 17.13 9.94 -0.19
N LEU A 221 16.06 9.17 -0.36
CA LEU A 221 14.97 9.01 0.59
C LEU A 221 15.00 7.58 1.14
N LYS A 222 14.83 7.46 2.46
CA LYS A 222 14.64 6.18 3.16
C LYS A 222 13.22 6.10 3.68
N ASN A 223 12.53 5.04 3.27
CA ASN A 223 11.21 4.71 3.77
C ASN A 223 11.33 3.54 4.74
N MET A 224 10.97 3.76 6.01
CA MET A 224 11.10 2.76 7.07
C MET A 224 9.89 1.82 7.15
N SER A 225 8.79 2.16 6.48
CA SER A 225 7.56 1.36 6.44
C SER A 225 6.81 1.67 5.15
N CYS A 226 7.08 0.89 4.10
CA CYS A 226 6.40 1.00 2.82
C CYS A 226 4.96 0.47 2.93
N PRO A 227 3.92 1.23 2.49
CA PRO A 227 2.54 0.76 2.51
C PRO A 227 2.31 -0.49 1.64
N PHE A 228 3.21 -0.74 0.68
CA PHE A 228 3.19 -1.90 -0.20
C PHE A 228 4.23 -2.97 0.16
N GLY A 229 4.93 -2.85 1.30
CA GLY A 229 6.11 -3.65 1.61
C GLY A 229 5.89 -5.17 1.50
N ALA A 230 4.70 -5.66 1.88
CA ALA A 230 4.33 -7.07 1.79
C ALA A 230 4.02 -7.55 0.35
N LEU A 231 3.81 -6.63 -0.59
CA LEU A 231 3.45 -6.91 -1.99
C LEU A 231 4.64 -6.73 -2.94
N VAL A 232 5.60 -5.86 -2.61
CA VAL A 232 6.73 -5.50 -3.49
C VAL A 232 7.60 -6.70 -3.88
N ALA A 233 7.69 -7.72 -3.03
CA ALA A 233 8.45 -8.94 -3.34
C ALA A 233 7.91 -9.68 -4.57
N ASP A 234 6.59 -9.77 -4.68
CA ASP A 234 5.91 -10.42 -5.81
C ASP A 234 5.60 -9.43 -6.94
N HIS A 235 5.46 -8.14 -6.60
CA HIS A 235 5.00 -7.09 -7.50
C HIS A 235 5.93 -5.85 -7.48
N PRO A 236 7.17 -5.96 -8.01
CA PRO A 236 8.14 -4.86 -7.97
C PRO A 236 7.72 -3.62 -8.77
N VAL A 237 6.74 -3.76 -9.68
CA VAL A 237 6.14 -2.64 -10.42
C VAL A 237 5.54 -1.58 -9.48
N LEU A 238 5.12 -1.96 -8.27
CA LEU A 238 4.59 -1.02 -7.27
C LEU A 238 5.64 0.01 -6.81
N CYS A 239 6.94 -0.32 -6.89
CA CYS A 239 8.01 0.64 -6.60
C CYS A 239 8.12 1.72 -7.69
N VAL A 240 7.72 1.42 -8.93
CA VAL A 240 7.72 2.38 -10.03
C VAL A 240 6.68 3.48 -9.78
N THR A 241 5.56 3.14 -9.15
CA THR A 241 4.56 4.14 -8.72
C THR A 241 5.14 5.10 -7.69
N GLU A 242 5.89 4.61 -6.68
CA GLU A 242 6.55 5.48 -5.69
C GLU A 242 7.55 6.44 -6.36
N SER A 243 8.31 5.96 -7.36
CA SER A 243 9.19 6.81 -8.18
C SER A 243 8.41 7.94 -8.86
N GLY A 244 7.30 7.63 -9.53
CA GLY A 244 6.45 8.65 -10.15
C GLY A 244 5.96 9.69 -9.15
N ILE A 245 5.50 9.26 -7.96
CA ILE A 245 5.02 10.18 -6.91
C ILE A 245 6.12 11.14 -6.48
N ILE A 246 7.34 10.63 -6.26
CA ILE A 246 8.49 11.44 -5.86
C ILE A 246 8.83 12.46 -6.94
N GLU A 247 8.89 12.02 -8.19
CA GLU A 247 9.21 12.90 -9.33
C GLU A 247 8.15 13.99 -9.50
N GLY A 248 6.85 13.66 -9.46
CA GLY A 248 5.77 14.63 -9.60
C GLY A 248 5.72 15.64 -8.45
N LEU A 249 6.09 15.21 -7.23
CA LEU A 249 6.27 16.12 -6.10
C LEU A 249 7.46 17.07 -6.30
N LEU A 250 8.60 16.55 -6.76
CA LEU A 250 9.80 17.35 -7.02
C LEU A 250 9.54 18.39 -8.13
N GLU A 251 8.89 17.98 -9.22
CA GLU A 251 8.49 18.89 -10.31
C GLU A 251 7.56 20.00 -9.84
N SER A 252 6.69 19.71 -8.86
CA SER A 252 5.77 20.71 -8.29
C SER A 252 6.46 21.68 -7.32
N LEU A 253 7.60 21.30 -6.72
CA LEU A 253 8.28 22.05 -5.66
C LEU A 253 9.55 22.78 -6.13
N ALA A 254 10.14 22.38 -7.26
CA ALA A 254 11.38 22.93 -7.78
C ALA A 254 11.15 24.23 -8.58
N VAL A 255 11.90 25.29 -8.22
CA VAL A 255 11.76 26.64 -8.83
C VAL A 255 12.15 26.69 -10.32
N ASN A 256 13.01 25.79 -10.80
CA ASN A 256 13.61 25.89 -12.13
C ASN A 256 13.23 24.78 -13.12
N GLY A 257 12.30 23.88 -12.74
CA GLY A 257 12.02 22.70 -13.58
C GLY A 257 13.22 21.76 -13.72
N ASP A 258 14.12 21.74 -12.73
CA ASP A 258 15.18 20.76 -12.63
C ASP A 258 14.53 19.39 -12.51
N LEU A 259 14.49 18.66 -13.63
CA LEU A 259 13.97 17.30 -13.66
C LEU A 259 14.85 16.44 -12.76
N ALA A 260 14.20 15.60 -11.98
CA ALA A 260 14.86 14.65 -11.10
C ALA A 260 14.32 13.27 -11.40
N ARG A 261 15.18 12.25 -11.30
CA ARG A 261 14.78 10.86 -11.47
C ARG A 261 14.90 10.11 -10.15
N ALA A 262 13.84 9.44 -9.76
CA ALA A 262 13.76 8.62 -8.56
C ALA A 262 13.98 7.15 -8.92
N GLU A 263 15.15 6.61 -8.56
CA GLU A 263 15.50 5.21 -8.78
C GLU A 263 15.35 4.40 -7.48
N PRO A 264 14.47 3.39 -7.43
CA PRO A 264 14.40 2.46 -6.31
C PRO A 264 15.68 1.62 -6.25
N VAL A 265 16.39 1.67 -5.13
CA VAL A 265 17.66 0.96 -4.92
C VAL A 265 17.41 -0.37 -4.22
N ARG A 266 16.49 -0.37 -3.25
CA ARG A 266 16.07 -1.52 -2.43
C ARG A 266 14.61 -1.30 -2.04
N GLY A 267 13.80 -2.36 -1.99
CA GLY A 267 12.42 -2.29 -1.54
C GLY A 267 12.02 -3.56 -0.78
N GLY A 268 11.29 -3.41 0.33
CA GLY A 268 10.81 -4.52 1.12
C GLY A 268 10.18 -4.09 2.44
N ILE A 269 9.69 -5.07 3.21
CA ILE A 269 9.02 -4.84 4.51
C ILE A 269 9.93 -4.10 5.50
N LYS A 270 11.24 -4.37 5.48
CA LYS A 270 12.23 -3.75 6.39
C LYS A 270 12.65 -2.34 6.00
N GLY A 271 12.18 -1.85 4.85
CA GLY A 271 12.43 -0.51 4.36
C GLY A 271 12.78 -0.46 2.87
N CYS A 272 12.66 0.73 2.30
CA CYS A 272 12.99 1.06 0.93
C CYS A 272 14.00 2.22 0.89
N GLU A 273 14.90 2.21 -0.07
CA GLU A 273 15.79 3.34 -0.39
C GLU A 273 15.54 3.76 -1.83
N VAL A 274 15.23 5.05 -2.03
CA VAL A 274 15.05 5.66 -3.35
C VAL A 274 16.12 6.72 -3.54
N ARG A 275 16.90 6.59 -4.61
CA ARG A 275 17.96 7.55 -4.96
C ARG A 275 17.43 8.55 -5.96
N ILE A 276 17.77 9.82 -5.76
CA ILE A 276 17.36 10.92 -6.61
C ILE A 276 18.55 11.37 -7.43
N HIS A 277 18.38 11.39 -8.75
CA HIS A 277 19.37 11.84 -9.72
C HIS A 277 18.91 13.14 -10.37
N SER A 278 19.80 14.13 -10.46
CA SER A 278 19.52 15.34 -11.24
C SER A 278 19.56 14.99 -12.74
N ALA A 279 18.59 15.47 -13.53
CA ALA A 279 18.51 15.19 -14.96
C ALA A 279 19.68 15.76 -15.78
N THR A 280 20.45 16.71 -15.23
CA THR A 280 21.73 17.14 -15.82
C THR A 280 22.77 16.02 -15.94
N GLU A 281 22.56 14.87 -15.28
CA GLU A 281 23.57 13.82 -15.18
C GLU A 281 23.25 12.52 -15.92
N THR A 282 22.02 12.23 -16.39
CA THR A 282 21.80 10.91 -17.02
C THR A 282 20.56 10.72 -17.92
N VAL A 283 20.78 10.71 -19.24
CA VAL A 283 19.98 9.89 -20.18
C VAL A 283 20.47 8.45 -20.05
N VAL A 284 19.91 7.67 -19.13
CA VAL A 284 20.14 6.21 -19.08
C VAL A 284 18.83 5.48 -19.29
N LYS A 285 18.80 4.75 -20.41
CA LYS A 285 17.82 3.74 -20.80
C LYS A 285 17.31 3.00 -19.56
N LEU A 286 15.98 2.95 -19.41
CA LEU A 286 15.29 1.93 -18.64
C LEU A 286 15.78 0.57 -19.15
N ARG A 287 16.80 0.00 -18.50
CA ARG A 287 17.06 -1.43 -18.60
C ARG A 287 16.27 -2.07 -17.46
N PRO A 288 15.44 -3.08 -17.75
CA PRO A 288 14.89 -3.90 -16.67
C PRO A 288 16.08 -4.52 -15.93
N ARG A 289 16.29 -4.14 -14.67
CA ARG A 289 17.18 -4.88 -13.79
C ARG A 289 16.41 -6.04 -13.19
N SER A 290 17.11 -7.16 -13.11
CA SER A 290 16.74 -8.40 -12.42
C SER A 290 16.07 -8.14 -11.07
N PRO A 291 15.20 -9.05 -10.59
CA PRO A 291 14.49 -8.91 -9.32
C PRO A 291 15.43 -8.42 -8.21
N LEU A 292 14.99 -7.38 -7.51
CA LEU A 292 15.69 -6.80 -6.38
C LEU A 292 16.01 -7.92 -5.37
N PRO A 293 17.23 -7.97 -4.80
CA PRO A 293 17.55 -8.95 -3.78
C PRO A 293 16.66 -8.73 -2.55
N LEU A 294 15.94 -9.79 -2.16
CA LEU A 294 15.13 -9.85 -0.94
C LEU A 294 16.07 -10.09 0.26
N GLU A 295 16.12 -9.16 1.22
CA GLU A 295 16.73 -9.36 2.55
C GLU A 295 15.78 -8.93 3.69
#